data_AF-A0A7I7XPY9-F1
#
_entry.id   AF-A0A7I7XPY9-F1
#
_cell.length_a   1.000
_cell.length_b   1.000
_cell.length_c   1.000
_cell.angle_alpha   90.00
_cell.angle_beta   90.00
_cell.angle_gamma   90.00
#
_symmetry.space_group_name_H-M   'P 1'
#
loop_
_entity.id
_entity.type
_entity.pdbx_description
1 polymer ?
#
loop_
_entity_poly.entity_id
_entity_poly.type
_entity_poly.pdbx_seq_one_letter_code
_entity_poly.pdbx_strand_id
1 'polypeptide(L)'
;MVGTTNADGLLTERQVADESGLAAELVADLIPRASAETEAYDETGLWRAKVAKMLLDNGIRMNLVKVAVREPLTVAQLRATVENAPAGPST
;
A
#
# COMPACT_ATOMS: atom_id res chain seq x y z
N MET A 1 -10.46 17.53 13.19
CA MET A 1 -9.42 18.03 12.27
C MET A 1 -9.86 17.55 10.89
N VAL A 2 -10.31 18.45 10.02
CA VAL A 2 -10.95 18.12 8.73
C VAL A 2 -9.85 17.91 7.71
N GLY A 3 -9.69 16.68 7.23
CA GLY A 3 -8.78 16.36 6.12
C GLY A 3 -9.26 17.08 4.86
N THR A 4 -8.39 17.92 4.30
CA THR A 4 -8.64 18.66 3.07
C THR A 4 -8.42 17.74 1.88
N THR A 5 -9.43 16.94 1.52
CA THR A 5 -9.50 16.32 0.20
C THR A 5 -9.66 17.43 -0.85
N ASN A 6 -8.87 17.40 -1.92
CA ASN A 6 -9.11 18.28 -3.07
C ASN A 6 -10.51 17.98 -3.64
N ALA A 7 -11.09 18.90 -4.42
CA ALA A 7 -12.50 18.86 -4.87
C ALA A 7 -12.94 17.54 -5.57
N ASP A 8 -12.00 16.68 -5.96
CA ASP A 8 -12.21 15.36 -6.58
C ASP A 8 -12.03 14.16 -5.62
N GLY A 9 -11.88 14.36 -4.32
CA GLY A 9 -11.63 13.27 -3.35
C GLY A 9 -10.22 12.66 -3.44
N LEU A 10 -9.31 13.33 -4.16
CA LEU A 10 -7.93 12.90 -4.36
C LEU A 10 -6.98 13.45 -3.30
N LEU A 11 -6.03 12.60 -2.89
CA LEU A 11 -5.02 12.81 -1.87
C LEU A 11 -3.62 12.80 -2.49
N THR A 12 -2.75 13.66 -1.99
CA THR A 12 -1.30 13.64 -2.31
C THR A 12 -0.60 12.52 -1.55
N GLU A 13 0.58 12.09 -2.03
CA GLU A 13 1.43 11.11 -1.33
C GLU A 13 1.66 11.50 0.14
N ARG A 14 1.95 12.78 0.39
CA ARG A 14 2.16 13.32 1.74
C ARG A 14 0.93 13.19 2.61
N GLN A 15 -0.26 13.52 2.10
CA GLN A 15 -1.51 13.36 2.85
C GLN A 15 -1.76 11.89 3.19
N VAL A 16 -1.54 10.98 2.24
CA VAL A 16 -1.68 9.54 2.49
C VAL A 16 -0.67 9.07 3.54
N ALA A 17 0.59 9.50 3.47
CA ALA A 17 1.62 9.16 4.45
C ALA A 17 1.25 9.67 5.86
N ASP A 18 0.88 10.94 5.97
CA ASP A 18 0.53 11.58 7.23
C ASP A 18 -0.72 10.94 7.87
N GLU A 19 -1.76 10.63 7.07
CA GLU A 19 -3.01 10.06 7.58
C GLU A 19 -2.95 8.55 7.85
N SER A 20 -2.10 7.80 7.13
CA SER A 20 -1.94 6.36 7.33
C SER A 20 -0.86 6.01 8.35
N GLY A 21 0.08 6.92 8.60
CA GLY A 21 1.30 6.65 9.37
C GLY A 21 2.30 5.74 8.63
N LEU A 22 2.09 5.49 7.33
CA LEU A 22 3.03 4.80 6.47
C LEU A 22 4.11 5.78 5.99
N ALA A 23 5.37 5.35 5.89
CA ALA A 23 6.43 6.18 5.31
C ALA A 23 6.08 6.56 3.87
N ALA A 24 6.33 7.82 3.47
CA ALA A 24 5.99 8.34 2.14
C ALA A 24 6.56 7.48 1.00
N GLU A 25 7.82 7.05 1.13
CA GLU A 25 8.48 6.13 0.18
C GLU A 25 7.72 4.82 0.00
N LEU A 26 7.13 4.29 1.08
CA LEU A 26 6.31 3.07 1.03
C LEU A 26 4.92 3.32 0.46
N VAL A 27 4.38 4.53 0.56
CA VAL A 27 3.13 4.89 -0.12
C VAL A 27 3.32 4.80 -1.63
N ALA A 28 4.39 5.40 -2.16
CA ALA A 28 4.73 5.35 -3.59
C ALA A 28 4.94 3.91 -4.10
N ASP A 29 5.60 3.06 -3.30
CA ASP A 29 5.95 1.69 -3.70
C ASP A 29 4.78 0.69 -3.59
N LEU A 30 3.94 0.83 -2.57
CA LEU A 30 2.94 -0.16 -2.22
C LEU A 30 1.58 0.14 -2.80
N ILE A 31 1.21 1.42 -2.84
CA ILE A 31 -0.17 1.83 -3.05
C ILE A 31 -0.37 2.20 -4.52
N PRO A 32 -1.31 1.56 -5.22
CA PRO A 32 -1.67 1.98 -6.57
C PRO A 32 -2.20 3.42 -6.56
N ARG A 33 -1.69 4.25 -7.47
CA ARG A 33 -2.22 5.59 -7.72
C ARG A 33 -3.62 5.49 -8.33
N ALA A 34 -4.45 6.52 -8.11
CA ALA A 34 -5.82 6.55 -8.62
C ALA A 34 -5.89 6.55 -10.16
N SER A 35 -4.89 7.15 -10.81
CA SER A 35 -4.68 7.09 -12.25
C SER A 35 -3.18 6.99 -12.55
N ALA A 36 -2.82 6.40 -13.70
CA ALA A 36 -1.44 6.39 -14.18
C ALA A 36 -0.94 7.79 -14.54
N GLU A 37 -1.86 8.72 -14.82
CA GLU A 37 -1.57 10.09 -15.26
C GLU A 37 -1.48 11.09 -14.09
N THR A 38 -1.88 10.67 -12.89
CA THR A 38 -1.90 11.54 -11.71
C THR A 38 -1.00 11.01 -10.61
N GLU A 39 -0.26 11.91 -9.95
CA GLU A 39 0.50 11.58 -8.75
C GLU A 39 -0.38 11.65 -7.49
N ALA A 40 -1.61 11.13 -7.63
CA ALA A 40 -2.65 11.25 -6.63
C ALA A 40 -3.26 9.89 -6.29
N TYR A 41 -3.78 9.80 -5.08
CA TYR A 41 -4.39 8.62 -4.49
C TYR A 41 -5.85 8.92 -4.19
N ASP A 42 -6.70 7.90 -4.29
CA ASP A 42 -8.10 7.99 -3.90
C ASP A 42 -8.30 7.50 -2.45
N GLU A 43 -9.54 7.52 -1.99
CA GLU A 43 -9.89 6.98 -0.67
C GLU A 43 -9.50 5.50 -0.54
N THR A 44 -9.64 4.71 -1.61
CA THR A 44 -9.19 3.31 -1.64
C THR A 44 -7.68 3.20 -1.37
N GLY A 45 -6.88 4.04 -2.00
CA GLY A 45 -5.43 4.14 -1.78
C GLY A 45 -5.08 4.45 -0.34
N LEU A 46 -5.80 5.37 0.31
CA LEU A 46 -5.61 5.69 1.73
C LEU A 46 -5.89 4.47 2.63
N TRP A 47 -7.00 3.77 2.43
CA TRP A 47 -7.32 2.59 3.25
C TRP A 47 -6.33 1.45 3.02
N ARG A 48 -5.84 1.27 1.79
CA ARG A 48 -4.73 0.33 1.49
C ARG A 48 -3.45 0.72 2.23
N ALA A 49 -3.12 2.01 2.32
CA ALA A 49 -1.97 2.48 3.08
C ALA A 49 -2.11 2.17 4.58
N LYS A 50 -3.31 2.35 5.15
CA LYS A 50 -3.62 1.98 6.55
C LYS A 50 -3.46 0.46 6.79
N VAL A 51 -3.93 -0.37 5.86
CA VAL A 51 -3.73 -1.82 5.93
C VAL A 51 -2.24 -2.19 5.82
N ALA A 52 -1.51 -1.58 4.88
CA ALA A 52 -0.06 -1.80 4.74
C ALA A 52 0.68 -1.47 6.04
N LYS A 53 0.38 -0.32 6.64
CA LYS A 53 0.93 0.09 7.94
C LYS A 53 0.61 -0.93 9.03
N MET A 54 -0.65 -1.33 9.18
CA MET A 54 -1.08 -2.34 10.15
C MET A 54 -0.31 -3.66 9.98
N LEU A 55 -0.15 -4.15 8.74
CA LEU A 55 0.59 -5.39 8.48
C LEU A 55 2.07 -5.26 8.83
N LEU A 56 2.71 -4.15 8.45
CA LEU A 56 4.13 -3.90 8.76
C LEU A 56 4.35 -3.79 10.28
N ASP A 57 3.44 -3.15 11.01
CA ASP A 57 3.51 -3.03 12.48
C ASP A 57 3.37 -4.39 13.19
N ASN A 58 2.70 -5.35 12.54
CA ASN A 58 2.60 -6.73 13.03
C ASN A 58 3.72 -7.64 12.52
N GLY A 59 4.79 -7.08 11.92
CA GLY A 59 5.95 -7.83 11.46
C GLY A 59 5.69 -8.67 10.21
N ILE A 60 4.61 -8.40 9.47
CA ILE A 60 4.34 -9.07 8.21
C ILE A 60 5.40 -8.68 7.18
N ARG A 61 5.90 -9.69 6.47
CA ARG A 61 6.95 -9.52 5.47
C ARG A 61 6.45 -8.68 4.30
N MET A 62 7.32 -7.78 3.82
CA MET A 62 7.01 -6.80 2.78
C MET A 62 6.41 -7.40 1.50
N ASN A 63 6.85 -8.60 1.10
CA ASN A 63 6.30 -9.30 -0.06
C ASN A 63 4.81 -9.67 0.14
N LEU A 64 4.43 -10.11 1.33
CA LEU A 64 3.03 -10.41 1.66
C LEU A 64 2.18 -9.14 1.81
N VAL A 65 2.77 -8.06 2.34
CA VAL A 65 2.12 -6.74 2.37
C VAL A 65 1.78 -6.28 0.95
N LYS A 66 2.73 -6.37 0.02
CA LYS A 66 2.53 -6.03 -1.41
C LYS A 66 1.39 -6.82 -2.04
N VAL A 67 1.18 -8.07 -1.62
CA VAL A 67 0.05 -8.90 -2.10
C VAL A 67 -1.28 -8.44 -1.51
N ALA A 68 -1.31 -8.16 -0.21
CA ALA A 68 -2.53 -7.81 0.49
C ALA A 68 -3.11 -6.45 0.04
N VAL A 69 -2.26 -5.49 -0.34
CA VAL A 69 -2.70 -4.12 -0.64
C VAL A 69 -2.78 -3.77 -2.13
N ARG A 70 -2.48 -4.74 -3.02
CA ARG A 70 -2.58 -4.56 -4.47
C ARG A 70 -3.77 -5.34 -5.03
N GLU A 71 -4.52 -4.70 -5.93
CA GLU A 71 -5.64 -5.33 -6.65
C GLU A 71 -5.47 -5.27 -8.17
N PRO A 72 -6.09 -6.23 -8.88
CA PRO A 72 -5.94 -7.66 -8.66
C PRO A 72 -4.57 -8.11 -9.16
N LEU A 73 -3.87 -8.91 -8.37
CA LEU A 73 -2.61 -9.52 -8.81
C LEU A 73 -2.90 -10.70 -9.73
N THR A 74 -2.11 -10.81 -10.81
CA THR A 74 -2.14 -11.99 -11.69
C THR A 74 -1.59 -13.22 -10.98
N VAL A 75 -1.98 -14.41 -11.44
CA VAL A 75 -1.46 -15.69 -10.89
C VAL A 75 0.07 -15.75 -10.94
N ALA A 76 0.69 -15.19 -11.98
CA ALA A 76 2.15 -15.12 -12.10
C ALA A 76 2.78 -14.27 -10.97
N GLN A 77 2.17 -13.13 -10.63
CA GLN A 77 2.63 -12.25 -9.54
C GLN A 77 2.41 -12.87 -8.16
N LEU A 78 1.30 -13.59 -7.97
CA LEU A 78 1.04 -14.36 -6.75
C LEU A 78 2.09 -15.46 -6.57
N ARG A 79 2.36 -16.24 -7.62
CA ARG A 79 3.39 -17.29 -7.60
C ARG A 79 4.77 -16.73 -7.28
N ALA A 80 5.20 -15.68 -7.99
CA ALA A 80 6.49 -15.03 -7.75
C ALA A 80 6.63 -14.54 -6.30
N THR A 81 5.53 -14.11 -5.67
CA THR A 81 5.58 -13.65 -4.28
C THR A 81 5.78 -14.79 -3.28
N VAL A 82 5.16 -15.94 -3.52
CA VAL A 82 5.33 -17.15 -2.70
C VAL A 82 6.74 -17.73 -2.87
N GLU A 83 7.23 -17.81 -4.10
CA GLU A 83 8.54 -18.39 -4.43
C GLU A 83 9.72 -17.53 -3.91
N ASN A 84 9.57 -16.21 -3.89
CA ASN A 84 10.58 -15.28 -3.35
C ASN A 84 10.39 -14.99 -1.85
N ALA A 85 9.44 -15.62 -1.18
CA ALA A 85 9.29 -15.47 0.25
C ALA A 85 10.52 -16.10 0.95
N PRO A 86 11.27 -15.37 1.80
CA PRO A 86 12.35 -16.00 2.54
C PRO A 86 11.79 -17.17 3.34
N ALA A 87 12.47 -18.31 3.41
CA ALA A 87 12.05 -19.40 4.29
C ALA A 87 11.93 -18.81 5.69
N GLY A 88 10.70 -18.81 6.25
CA GLY A 88 10.51 -18.44 7.65
C GLY A 88 11.35 -19.38 8.52
N PRO A 89 11.68 -19.01 9.77
CA PRO A 89 12.33 -19.94 10.67
C PRO A 89 11.48 -21.21 10.76
N SER A 90 12.06 -22.35 10.37
CA SER A 90 11.46 -23.65 10.57
C SER A 90 11.29 -23.83 12.07
N THR A 91 10.04 -23.85 12.53
CA THR A 91 9.68 -24.36 13.87
C THR A 91 9.51 -25.85 13.78
#